data_AF-A0A927I0A6-F1
#
_entry.id   AF-A0A927I0A6-F1
#
_cell.length_a   1.000
_cell.length_b   1.000
_cell.length_c   1.000
_cell.angle_alpha   90.00
_cell.angle_beta   90.00
_cell.angle_gamma   90.00
#
_symmetry.space_group_name_H-M   'P 1'
#
loop_
_entity.id
_entity.type
_entity.pdbx_description
1 polymer ?
#
loop_
_entity_poly.entity_id
_entity_poly.type
_entity_poly.pdbx_seq_one_letter_code
_entity_poly.pdbx_strand_id
1 'polypeptide(L)'
;MIGDIDQLDGSVVLPFGEEERLFRLGMDQLFALEQKRDCGFALLHDRLMRGGWSIADVSETLRLGLVGAGMELRPAKELVDRYCVPGRLEACATLAFYVLAVVMDAPKALAILGKGGATVDTTEATDAFPSSPSTDSPPSPESTRARSGASPSGDTSRSSRAGTRRTKAPTRRQNP
;
A
#
# COMPACT_ATOMS: atom_id res chain seq x y z
N MET A 1 -30.82 17.84 10.83
CA MET A 1 -30.96 16.73 9.88
C MET A 1 -29.59 16.54 9.24
N ILE A 2 -28.77 15.67 9.84
CA ILE A 2 -27.44 15.34 9.33
C ILE A 2 -27.67 14.13 8.43
N GLY A 3 -27.69 14.35 7.11
CA GLY A 3 -27.86 13.26 6.15
C GLY A 3 -26.54 12.51 5.96
N ASP A 4 -26.63 11.18 6.05
CA ASP A 4 -25.92 10.26 5.16
C ASP A 4 -24.39 10.45 5.03
N ILE A 5 -23.70 10.44 6.16
CA ILE A 5 -22.22 10.33 6.20
C ILE A 5 -21.76 8.91 5.80
N ASP A 6 -22.65 7.91 5.89
CA ASP A 6 -22.40 6.50 5.54
C ASP A 6 -22.06 6.27 4.05
N GLN A 7 -22.29 7.26 3.17
CA GLN A 7 -22.02 7.15 1.73
C GLN A 7 -20.53 7.40 1.35
N LEU A 8 -19.63 7.59 2.33
CA LEU A 8 -18.24 8.01 2.11
C LEU A 8 -17.23 6.92 2.53
N ASP A 9 -17.48 5.66 2.17
CA ASP A 9 -16.69 4.50 2.62
C ASP A 9 -15.31 4.33 1.92
N GLY A 10 -14.97 5.26 1.02
CA GLY A 10 -13.73 5.28 0.25
C GLY A 10 -13.69 4.29 -0.91
N SER A 11 -14.84 3.79 -1.37
CA SER A 11 -14.94 2.86 -2.49
C SER A 11 -15.21 3.50 -3.85
N VAL A 12 -14.71 2.88 -4.93
CA VAL A 12 -14.95 3.25 -6.33
C VAL A 12 -14.86 2.03 -7.23
N VAL A 13 -15.76 1.92 -8.22
CA VAL A 13 -15.69 0.90 -9.27
C VAL A 13 -14.95 1.48 -10.47
N LEU A 14 -13.91 0.78 -10.95
CA LEU A 14 -13.09 1.20 -12.08
C LEU A 14 -12.77 0.01 -13.00
N PRO A 15 -12.64 0.20 -14.32
CA PRO A 15 -12.17 -0.85 -15.23
C PRO A 15 -10.69 -1.17 -14.97
N PHE A 16 -10.39 -2.40 -14.52
CA PHE A 16 -9.01 -2.83 -14.28
C PHE A 16 -8.73 -4.26 -14.73
N GLY A 17 -7.95 -4.35 -15.81
CA GLY A 17 -7.68 -5.59 -16.52
C GLY A 17 -8.71 -5.80 -17.62
N GLU A 18 -9.51 -6.85 -17.48
CA GLU A 18 -10.56 -7.25 -18.42
C GLU A 18 -11.99 -7.02 -17.88
N GLU A 19 -12.12 -6.58 -16.63
CA GLU A 19 -13.41 -6.39 -15.95
C GLU A 19 -13.43 -5.12 -15.07
N GLU A 20 -14.63 -4.69 -14.70
CA GLU A 20 -14.82 -3.67 -13.66
C GLU A 20 -14.47 -4.25 -12.28
N ARG A 21 -13.79 -3.45 -11.45
CA ARG A 21 -13.37 -3.86 -10.11
C ARG A 21 -13.68 -2.79 -9.09
N LEU A 22 -14.17 -3.23 -7.94
CA LEU A 22 -14.25 -2.40 -6.76
C LEU A 22 -12.84 -2.20 -6.20
N PHE A 23 -12.49 -0.94 -5.96
CA PHE A 23 -11.34 -0.52 -5.17
C PHE A 23 -11.86 0.21 -3.94
N ARG A 24 -11.23 0.03 -2.79
CA ARG A 24 -11.59 0.74 -1.56
C ARG A 24 -10.36 0.94 -0.68
N LEU A 25 -10.10 2.19 -0.29
CA LEU A 25 -9.01 2.52 0.64
C LEU A 25 -9.60 2.91 2.01
N GLY A 26 -9.86 1.90 2.84
CA GLY A 26 -10.15 2.11 4.26
C GLY A 26 -8.90 2.56 5.05
N MET A 27 -9.11 3.01 6.30
CA MET A 27 -8.05 3.57 7.15
C MET A 27 -6.79 2.69 7.26
N ASP A 28 -6.95 1.39 7.47
CA ASP A 28 -5.81 0.45 7.57
C ASP A 28 -5.00 0.39 6.27
N GLN A 29 -5.66 0.49 5.12
CA GLN A 29 -5.01 0.47 3.81
C GLN A 29 -4.31 1.80 3.52
N LEU A 30 -4.85 2.93 3.99
CA LEU A 30 -4.18 4.23 3.92
C LEU A 30 -2.92 4.25 4.80
N PHE A 31 -3.01 3.82 6.06
CA PHE A 31 -1.83 3.73 6.93
C PHE A 31 -0.76 2.77 6.37
N ALA A 32 -1.18 1.62 5.81
CA ALA A 32 -0.26 0.70 5.14
C ALA A 32 0.38 1.31 3.89
N LEU A 33 -0.36 2.12 3.12
CA LEU A 33 0.15 2.82 1.93
C LEU A 33 1.17 3.89 2.32
N GLU A 34 0.85 4.74 3.30
CA GLU A 34 1.76 5.78 3.79
C GLU A 34 3.05 5.18 4.35
N GLN A 35 2.95 4.15 5.21
CA GLN A 35 4.12 3.46 5.75
C GLN A 35 4.99 2.84 4.65
N LYS A 36 4.37 2.28 3.59
CA LYS A 36 5.11 1.70 2.45
C LYS A 36 5.76 2.75 1.57
N ARG A 37 5.22 3.96 1.45
CA ARG A 37 5.69 5.02 0.53
C ARG A 37 6.50 6.12 1.22
N ASP A 38 6.57 6.11 2.56
CA ASP A 38 7.25 7.12 3.37
C ASP A 38 6.76 8.55 3.05
N CYS A 39 5.47 8.69 2.76
CA CYS A 39 4.80 9.96 2.51
C CYS A 39 3.30 9.87 2.76
N GLY A 40 2.68 11.01 3.09
CA GLY A 40 1.23 11.08 3.29
C GLY A 40 0.43 10.87 1.99
N PHE A 41 -0.76 10.27 2.09
CA PHE A 41 -1.56 9.88 0.92
C PHE A 41 -1.94 11.08 0.02
N ALA A 42 -2.14 12.27 0.60
CA ALA A 42 -2.40 13.50 -0.14
C ALA A 42 -1.19 13.96 -1.00
N LEU A 43 0.03 13.74 -0.52
CA LEU A 43 1.25 14.00 -1.30
C LEU A 43 1.42 12.95 -2.42
N LEU A 44 1.01 11.71 -2.16
CA LEU A 44 1.01 10.64 -3.17
C LEU A 44 0.03 10.97 -4.31
N HIS A 45 -1.17 11.46 -3.98
CA HIS A 45 -2.16 11.93 -4.95
C HIS A 45 -1.67 13.14 -5.78
N ASP A 46 -1.02 14.13 -5.16
CA ASP A 46 -0.41 15.26 -5.88
C ASP A 46 0.71 14.81 -6.83
N ARG A 47 1.56 13.85 -6.41
CA ARG A 47 2.58 13.23 -7.29
C ARG A 47 1.95 12.51 -8.48
N LEU A 48 0.87 11.75 -8.25
CA LEU A 48 0.12 11.06 -9.32
C LEU A 48 -0.44 12.06 -10.33
N MET A 49 -1.10 13.12 -9.86
CA MET A 49 -1.63 14.21 -10.70
C MET A 49 -0.54 14.90 -11.54
N ARG A 50 0.65 15.13 -10.99
CA ARG A 50 1.74 15.88 -11.64
C ARG A 50 2.66 15.02 -12.53
N GLY A 51 2.48 13.71 -12.58
CA GLY A 51 3.42 12.80 -13.26
C GLY A 51 4.72 12.53 -12.51
N GLY A 52 4.82 12.93 -11.23
CA GLY A 52 6.01 12.76 -10.38
C GLY A 52 6.02 11.45 -9.59
N TRP A 53 5.36 10.41 -10.10
CA TRP A 53 5.10 9.15 -9.40
C TRP A 53 6.09 8.04 -9.75
N SER A 54 6.32 7.13 -8.82
CA SER A 54 7.05 5.89 -9.03
C SER A 54 6.09 4.74 -9.44
N ILE A 55 6.63 3.68 -10.07
CA ILE A 55 5.85 2.44 -10.33
C ILE A 55 5.31 1.86 -9.01
N ALA A 56 6.08 2.04 -7.93
CA ALA A 56 5.73 1.60 -6.59
C ALA A 56 4.51 2.36 -6.04
N ASP A 57 4.38 3.66 -6.34
CA ASP A 57 3.25 4.50 -5.93
C ASP A 57 1.94 3.99 -6.55
N VAL A 58 1.99 3.72 -7.86
CA VAL A 58 0.85 3.19 -8.63
C VAL A 58 0.47 1.78 -8.16
N SER A 59 1.44 0.86 -8.14
CA SER A 59 1.17 -0.56 -7.86
C SER A 59 0.69 -0.80 -6.43
N GLU A 60 1.28 -0.19 -5.40
CA GLU A 60 0.78 -0.37 -4.03
C GLU A 60 -0.59 0.28 -3.80
N THR A 61 -0.88 1.43 -4.41
CA THR A 61 -2.21 2.07 -4.32
C THR A 61 -3.29 1.16 -4.90
N LEU A 62 -3.11 0.64 -6.12
CA LEU A 62 -4.07 -0.29 -6.73
C LEU A 62 -4.19 -1.60 -5.93
N ARG A 63 -3.05 -2.16 -5.47
CA ARG A 63 -3.03 -3.42 -4.72
C ARG A 63 -3.74 -3.31 -3.38
N LEU A 64 -3.50 -2.23 -2.62
CA LEU A 64 -4.16 -1.97 -1.34
C LEU A 64 -5.64 -1.60 -1.54
N GLY A 65 -5.99 -0.90 -2.62
CA GLY A 65 -7.38 -0.62 -2.98
C GLY A 65 -8.19 -1.89 -3.28
N LEU A 66 -7.62 -2.86 -4.01
CA LEU A 66 -8.27 -4.16 -4.23
C LEU A 66 -8.44 -4.94 -2.92
N VAL A 67 -7.43 -4.93 -2.04
CA VAL A 67 -7.49 -5.63 -0.74
C VAL A 67 -8.51 -5.00 0.20
N GLY A 68 -8.61 -3.67 0.25
CA GLY A 68 -9.63 -2.97 1.04
C GLY A 68 -11.07 -3.13 0.51
N ALA A 69 -11.22 -3.62 -0.72
CA ALA A 69 -12.48 -4.05 -1.35
C ALA A 69 -12.74 -5.57 -1.19
N GLY A 70 -11.93 -6.29 -0.42
CA GLY A 70 -12.13 -7.71 -0.10
C GLY A 70 -11.35 -8.71 -0.97
N MET A 71 -10.49 -8.25 -1.89
CA MET A 71 -9.64 -9.16 -2.66
C MET A 71 -8.47 -9.71 -1.82
N GLU A 72 -8.23 -11.01 -1.92
CA GLU A 72 -7.10 -11.65 -1.24
C GLU A 72 -5.73 -11.07 -1.62
N LEU A 73 -4.82 -11.05 -0.64
CA LEU A 73 -3.54 -10.31 -0.71
C LEU A 73 -2.65 -10.73 -1.90
N ARG A 74 -2.62 -12.03 -2.20
CA ARG A 74 -1.82 -12.62 -3.27
C ARG A 74 -2.45 -12.39 -4.65
N PRO A 75 -3.73 -12.76 -4.90
CA PRO A 75 -4.42 -12.40 -6.15
C PRO A 75 -4.35 -10.92 -6.49
N ALA A 76 -4.54 -10.03 -5.52
CA ALA A 76 -4.41 -8.58 -5.73
C ALA A 76 -3.01 -8.19 -6.22
N LYS A 77 -1.95 -8.79 -5.67
CA LYS A 77 -0.58 -8.57 -6.16
C LYS A 77 -0.37 -9.11 -7.57
N GLU A 78 -0.74 -10.36 -7.83
CA GLU A 78 -0.54 -11.01 -9.13
C GLU A 78 -1.28 -10.28 -10.26
N LEU A 79 -2.48 -9.77 -9.96
CA LEU A 79 -3.27 -8.97 -10.88
C LEU A 79 -2.60 -7.62 -11.18
N VAL A 80 -2.13 -6.91 -10.15
CA VAL A 80 -1.42 -5.62 -10.31
C VAL A 80 -0.11 -5.81 -11.07
N ASP A 81 0.69 -6.81 -10.74
CA ASP A 81 1.95 -7.12 -11.42
C ASP A 81 1.73 -7.46 -12.91
N ARG A 82 0.62 -8.14 -13.24
CA ARG A 82 0.24 -8.48 -14.64
C ARG A 82 -0.12 -7.25 -15.47
N TYR A 83 -0.75 -6.24 -14.86
CA TYR A 83 -1.32 -5.10 -15.58
C TYR A 83 -0.48 -3.81 -15.50
N CYS A 84 0.30 -3.61 -14.43
CA CYS A 84 1.22 -2.48 -14.26
C CYS A 84 2.55 -2.70 -15.01
N VAL A 85 2.45 -2.96 -16.32
CA VAL A 85 3.57 -3.24 -17.23
C VAL A 85 3.90 -2.05 -18.12
N PRO A 86 5.12 -1.97 -18.71
CA PRO A 86 5.48 -0.95 -19.69
C PRO A 86 4.42 -0.82 -20.80
N GLY A 87 4.12 0.42 -21.19
CA GLY A 87 3.04 0.73 -22.14
C GLY A 87 1.64 0.85 -21.52
N ARG A 88 1.42 0.40 -20.27
CA ARG A 88 0.14 0.55 -19.54
C ARG A 88 0.25 1.35 -18.23
N LEU A 89 1.45 1.79 -17.85
CA LEU A 89 1.70 2.46 -16.56
C LEU A 89 0.92 3.76 -16.38
N GLU A 90 0.73 4.56 -17.43
CA GLU A 90 -0.02 5.83 -17.37
C GLU A 90 -1.50 5.57 -17.03
N ALA A 91 -2.17 4.67 -17.76
CA ALA A 91 -3.53 4.24 -17.43
C ALA A 91 -3.64 3.69 -16.00
N CYS A 92 -2.65 2.90 -15.53
CA CYS A 92 -2.63 2.44 -14.13
C CYS A 92 -2.45 3.59 -13.13
N ALA A 93 -1.64 4.60 -13.43
CA ALA A 93 -1.45 5.78 -12.59
C ALA A 93 -2.72 6.64 -12.53
N THR A 94 -3.43 6.79 -13.65
CA THR A 94 -4.74 7.44 -13.72
C THR A 94 -5.78 6.71 -12.86
N LEU A 95 -5.80 5.38 -12.86
CA LEU A 95 -6.64 4.59 -11.93
C LEU A 95 -6.23 4.82 -10.47
N ALA A 96 -4.93 4.76 -10.14
CA ALA A 96 -4.43 5.01 -8.78
C ALA A 96 -4.77 6.42 -8.27
N PHE A 97 -4.74 7.43 -9.16
CA PHE A 97 -5.21 8.78 -8.88
C PHE A 97 -6.69 8.79 -8.47
N TYR A 98 -7.58 8.15 -9.23
CA TYR A 98 -9.02 8.09 -8.88
C TYR A 98 -9.29 7.32 -7.57
N VAL A 99 -8.56 6.23 -7.32
CA VAL A 99 -8.64 5.45 -6.07
C VAL A 99 -8.24 6.28 -4.85
N LEU A 100 -7.28 7.21 -4.98
CA LEU A 100 -6.96 8.17 -3.92
C LEU A 100 -7.93 9.35 -3.87
N ALA A 101 -8.40 9.83 -5.03
CA ALA A 101 -9.32 10.98 -5.13
C ALA A 101 -10.63 10.73 -4.38
N VAL A 102 -11.21 9.52 -4.46
CA VAL A 102 -12.46 9.20 -3.75
C VAL A 102 -12.33 9.25 -2.22
N VAL A 103 -11.13 9.06 -1.67
CA VAL A 103 -10.86 9.20 -0.23
C VAL A 103 -10.92 10.67 0.22
N MET A 104 -10.46 11.60 -0.61
CA MET A 104 -10.44 13.04 -0.28
C MET A 104 -11.71 13.76 -0.67
N ASP A 105 -12.36 13.32 -1.74
CA ASP A 105 -13.41 14.06 -2.44
C ASP A 105 -14.51 13.11 -2.95
N ALA A 106 -14.98 12.25 -2.03
CA ALA A 106 -16.00 11.23 -2.27
C ALA A 106 -17.22 11.69 -3.11
N PRO A 107 -17.74 12.93 -2.98
CA PRO A 107 -18.83 13.41 -3.84
C PRO A 107 -18.43 13.73 -5.29
N LYS A 108 -17.15 13.98 -5.60
CA LYS A 108 -16.70 14.44 -6.93
C LYS A 108 -16.08 13.34 -7.80
N ALA A 109 -15.45 12.33 -7.20
CA ALA A 109 -14.86 11.22 -7.96
C ALA A 109 -15.90 10.48 -8.83
N LEU A 110 -17.10 10.23 -8.28
CA LEU A 110 -18.21 9.56 -8.97
C LEU A 110 -18.77 10.37 -10.15
N ALA A 111 -18.72 11.70 -10.09
CA ALA A 111 -19.28 12.58 -11.13
C ALA A 111 -18.46 12.56 -12.44
N ILE A 112 -17.17 12.21 -12.37
CA ILE A 112 -16.27 12.16 -13.53
C ILE A 112 -16.43 10.85 -14.33
N LEU A 113 -16.82 9.76 -13.66
CA LEU A 113 -16.99 8.43 -14.28
C LEU A 113 -18.42 8.11 -14.76
N GLY A 114 -19.41 8.97 -14.49
CA GLY A 114 -20.85 8.70 -14.64
C GLY A 114 -21.41 8.53 -16.06
N LYS A 115 -20.79 7.69 -16.91
CA LYS A 115 -21.31 7.22 -18.21
C LYS A 115 -20.98 5.74 -18.49
N GLY A 116 -21.39 4.82 -17.60
CA GLY A 116 -21.46 3.37 -17.87
C GLY A 116 -21.31 2.50 -16.61
N GLY A 117 -22.09 1.40 -16.51
CA GLY A 117 -22.03 0.40 -15.41
C GLY A 117 -22.77 0.84 -14.14
N ALA A 118 -23.89 0.29 -13.66
CA ALA A 118 -24.63 -0.98 -13.88
C ALA A 118 -24.20 -2.20 -13.03
N THR A 119 -24.31 -2.05 -11.71
CA THR A 119 -24.68 -3.08 -10.70
C THR A 119 -23.99 -4.45 -10.75
N VAL A 120 -23.07 -4.68 -9.81
CA VAL A 120 -22.66 -6.04 -9.40
C VAL A 120 -23.62 -6.53 -8.31
N ASP A 121 -24.39 -7.57 -8.63
CA ASP A 121 -25.33 -8.19 -7.69
C ASP A 121 -24.57 -9.08 -6.68
N THR A 122 -24.65 -8.75 -5.39
CA THR A 122 -24.02 -9.54 -4.32
C THR A 122 -25.01 -10.57 -3.81
N THR A 123 -24.92 -11.79 -4.31
CA THR A 123 -25.71 -12.91 -3.80
C THR A 123 -25.10 -13.45 -2.50
N GLU A 124 -25.80 -13.17 -1.40
CA GLU A 124 -25.54 -13.67 -0.05
C GLU A 124 -25.90 -15.16 0.11
N ALA A 125 -25.16 -15.87 0.99
CA ALA A 125 -25.45 -17.14 1.71
C ALA A 125 -24.15 -18.01 1.80
N THR A 126 -23.83 -18.75 2.87
CA THR A 126 -24.61 -19.21 4.05
C THR A 126 -23.74 -19.27 5.34
N ASP A 127 -24.44 -19.17 6.48
CA ASP A 127 -24.09 -19.35 7.91
C ASP A 127 -23.01 -20.36 8.41
N ALA A 128 -22.68 -20.12 9.70
CA ALA A 128 -22.10 -21.00 10.74
C ALA A 128 -20.58 -21.31 10.65
N PHE A 129 -19.80 -21.20 11.74
CA PHE A 129 -19.97 -21.92 13.02
C PHE A 129 -19.55 -21.08 14.27
N PRO A 130 -19.91 -21.50 15.51
CA PRO A 130 -20.07 -20.57 16.65
C PRO A 130 -18.84 -20.39 17.55
N SER A 131 -18.87 -19.28 18.29
CA SER A 131 -17.96 -18.96 19.40
C SER A 131 -18.07 -19.95 20.58
N SER A 132 -17.02 -20.01 21.40
CA SER A 132 -17.07 -20.52 22.78
C SER A 132 -16.14 -19.70 23.70
N PRO A 133 -16.43 -19.64 25.01
CA PRO A 133 -16.14 -18.43 25.80
C PRO A 133 -14.82 -18.46 26.58
N SER A 134 -14.31 -17.26 26.91
CA SER A 134 -13.23 -17.06 27.87
C SER A 134 -13.68 -17.30 29.32
N THR A 135 -12.79 -17.81 30.18
CA THR A 135 -12.95 -17.76 31.65
C THR A 135 -11.57 -17.59 32.31
N ASP A 136 -11.60 -16.86 33.43
CA ASP A 136 -10.59 -16.02 34.07
C ASP A 136 -9.39 -16.71 34.78
N SER A 137 -8.28 -15.96 34.78
CA SER A 137 -7.03 -15.84 35.59
C SER A 137 -6.98 -16.38 37.06
N PRO A 138 -5.86 -16.22 37.84
CA PRO A 138 -4.39 -16.45 37.68
C PRO A 138 -3.86 -17.38 38.85
N PRO A 139 -2.66 -17.29 39.52
CA PRO A 139 -1.34 -16.65 39.27
C PRO A 139 -0.08 -17.58 39.52
N SER A 140 1.07 -16.98 39.86
CA SER A 140 2.44 -17.53 40.16
C SER A 140 2.65 -17.92 41.65
N PRO A 141 3.80 -18.51 42.16
CA PRO A 141 5.18 -18.52 41.60
C PRO A 141 6.15 -19.73 41.86
N GLU A 142 7.38 -19.58 41.33
CA GLU A 142 8.72 -19.98 41.87
C GLU A 142 9.41 -21.36 41.63
N SER A 143 10.73 -21.26 41.30
CA SER A 143 11.87 -22.16 41.64
C SER A 143 11.89 -23.63 41.13
N THR A 144 13.01 -24.26 40.73
CA THR A 144 14.46 -23.95 40.84
C THR A 144 15.31 -24.74 39.80
N ARG A 145 16.56 -24.30 39.53
CA ARG A 145 17.70 -25.06 38.90
C ARG A 145 17.52 -25.50 37.43
N ALA A 146 18.56 -25.71 36.61
CA ALA A 146 19.98 -25.29 36.50
C ALA A 146 20.45 -25.79 35.10
N ARG A 147 21.62 -25.53 34.50
CA ARG A 147 22.88 -24.81 34.83
C ARG A 147 23.68 -24.68 33.51
N SER A 148 24.56 -23.67 33.40
CA SER A 148 25.75 -23.66 32.50
C SER A 148 25.51 -23.78 30.98
N GLY A 149 26.22 -23.12 30.09
CA GLY A 149 27.24 -22.06 30.12
C GLY A 149 27.40 -21.61 28.65
N ALA A 150 28.26 -20.72 28.20
CA ALA A 150 29.28 -19.88 28.79
C ALA A 150 29.61 -18.89 27.66
N SER A 151 29.56 -17.58 27.90
CA SER A 151 30.16 -16.61 26.98
C SER A 151 31.68 -16.75 27.02
N PRO A 152 32.36 -16.30 25.96
CA PRO A 152 33.47 -15.39 26.23
C PRO A 152 33.33 -14.10 25.43
N SER A 153 33.27 -12.99 26.17
CA SER A 153 33.58 -11.67 25.64
C SER A 153 35.09 -11.53 25.49
N GLY A 154 35.52 -10.88 24.41
CA GLY A 154 36.84 -10.28 24.33
C GLY A 154 37.09 -9.71 22.94
N ASP A 155 37.82 -8.62 22.77
CA ASP A 155 38.19 -7.46 23.58
C ASP A 155 38.94 -6.55 22.58
N THR A 156 38.72 -5.24 22.68
CA THR A 156 39.47 -4.09 22.14
C THR A 156 40.30 -4.09 20.82
N SER A 157 40.42 -2.85 20.31
CA SER A 157 41.52 -2.34 19.47
C SER A 157 41.53 -2.66 17.97
N ARG A 158 41.99 -1.79 17.06
CA ARG A 158 42.24 -0.32 17.03
C ARG A 158 42.57 0.06 15.57
N SER A 159 42.57 1.36 15.24
CA SER A 159 43.43 2.00 14.22
C SER A 159 43.01 2.05 12.73
N SER A 160 42.44 3.21 12.36
CA SER A 160 43.01 4.19 11.40
C SER A 160 43.60 3.75 10.04
N ARG A 161 42.98 4.23 8.94
CA ARG A 161 43.58 5.04 7.85
C ARG A 161 42.44 5.45 6.89
N ALA A 162 42.14 6.72 6.62
CA ALA A 162 42.97 7.75 5.98
C ALA A 162 43.50 7.30 4.59
N GLY A 163 42.77 7.67 3.53
CA GLY A 163 43.02 7.25 2.14
C GLY A 163 42.60 8.28 1.10
N THR A 164 43.23 9.46 1.11
CA THR A 164 42.93 10.55 0.17
C THR A 164 43.52 10.30 -1.23
N ARG A 165 42.66 10.19 -2.25
CA ARG A 165 42.96 10.50 -3.67
C ARG A 165 41.69 11.11 -4.28
N ARG A 166 41.55 12.39 -4.62
CA ARG A 166 42.42 13.36 -5.33
C ARG A 166 42.66 13.02 -6.81
N THR A 167 42.02 13.84 -7.67
CA THR A 167 42.28 14.05 -9.13
C THR A 167 42.01 12.85 -10.06
N LYS A 168 41.62 13.04 -11.33
CA LYS A 168 41.66 14.25 -12.19
C LYS A 168 40.60 14.16 -13.29
N ALA A 169 39.98 15.27 -13.67
CA ALA A 169 39.23 15.37 -14.92
C ALA A 169 40.18 15.62 -16.11
N PRO A 170 39.87 15.13 -17.33
CA PRO A 170 40.42 15.64 -18.57
C PRO A 170 39.37 16.47 -19.34
N THR A 171 39.56 17.77 -19.38
CA THR A 171 38.95 18.68 -20.35
C THR A 171 39.45 18.38 -21.77
N ARG A 172 38.73 18.88 -22.80
CA ARG A 172 39.16 19.09 -24.20
C ARG A 172 38.89 17.85 -25.11
N ARG A 173 38.36 17.99 -26.33
CA ARG A 173 38.48 19.09 -27.32
C ARG A 173 37.27 19.13 -28.27
N GLN A 174 36.72 20.30 -28.56
CA GLN A 174 35.94 20.54 -29.79
C GLN A 174 36.90 20.72 -30.98
N ASN A 175 36.49 20.27 -32.18
CA ASN A 175 36.95 20.75 -33.49
C ASN A 175 36.23 19.96 -34.62
N PRO A 176 36.16 20.48 -35.85
CA PRO A 176 36.06 21.89 -36.25
C PRO A 176 34.61 22.33 -36.54
#